data_AF-A0A1V3L5D3-F1
#
_entry.id   AF-A0A1V3L5D3-F1
#
_cell.length_a   1.000
_cell.length_b   1.000
_cell.length_c   1.000
_cell.angle_alpha   90.00
_cell.angle_beta   90.00
_cell.angle_gamma   90.00
#
_symmetry.space_group_name_H-M   'P 1'
#
loop_
_entity.id
_entity.type
_entity.pdbx_description
1 polymer ?
#
loop_
_entity_poly.entity_id
_entity_poly.type
_entity_poly.pdbx_seq_one_letter_code
_entity_poly.pdbx_strand_id
1 'polypeptide(L)'
;MTSLTLEFPYPPSVNHYWRHTRRGVHYISDEGKKYRDKVFLSCMGYLPFEKPVSISVEVYFPDKRKRDLDNLGKVLLDSLVQAKIIEDDCWQKVPELKWKAMGVEKCGRIVVKFEELE
;
A
#
# COMPACT_ATOMS: atom_id res chain seq x y z
N MET A 1 22.60 1.07 -2.75
CA MET A 1 21.18 0.77 -3.04
C MET A 1 20.64 -0.06 -1.89
N THR A 2 19.88 0.57 -1.00
CA THR A 2 19.15 -0.12 0.07
C THR A 2 17.90 -0.74 -0.53
N SER A 3 17.63 -2.00 -0.24
CA SER A 3 16.38 -2.65 -0.65
C SER A 3 15.67 -3.27 0.55
N LEU A 4 14.35 -3.20 0.53
CA LEU A 4 13.49 -3.73 1.58
C LEU A 4 12.32 -4.47 0.94
N THR A 5 12.00 -5.66 1.44
CA THR A 5 10.81 -6.39 1.02
C THR A 5 9.90 -6.61 2.22
N LEU A 6 8.67 -6.12 2.14
CA LEU A 6 7.65 -6.29 3.17
C LEU A 6 6.43 -7.02 2.62
N GLU A 7 5.77 -7.74 3.49
CA GLU A 7 4.49 -8.39 3.19
C GLU A 7 3.37 -7.73 3.99
N PHE A 8 2.25 -7.47 3.31
CA PHE A 8 1.05 -6.92 3.90
C PHE A 8 -0.16 -7.80 3.56
N PRO A 9 -1.19 -7.82 4.43
CA PRO A 9 -2.46 -8.45 4.09
C PRO A 9 -3.07 -7.80 2.85
N TYR A 10 -4.00 -8.48 2.19
CA TYR A 10 -4.73 -7.87 1.08
C TYR A 10 -5.53 -6.64 1.56
N PRO A 11 -5.42 -5.47 0.89
CA PRO A 11 -6.10 -4.26 1.34
C PRO A 11 -7.62 -4.35 1.16
N PRO A 12 -8.39 -3.62 1.99
CA PRO A 12 -9.81 -3.43 1.74
C PRO A 12 -10.00 -2.66 0.42
N SER A 13 -11.20 -2.73 -0.16
CA SER A 13 -11.51 -1.93 -1.35
C SER A 13 -11.45 -0.43 -1.02
N VAL A 14 -11.16 0.43 -2.01
CA VAL A 14 -11.18 1.90 -1.85
C VAL A 14 -12.50 2.40 -1.23
N ASN A 15 -13.63 1.81 -1.64
CA ASN A 15 -14.94 2.16 -1.10
C ASN A 15 -15.10 1.76 0.36
N HIS A 16 -14.44 0.69 0.80
CA HIS A 16 -14.41 0.28 2.20
C HIS A 16 -13.42 1.10 3.01
N TYR A 17 -12.33 1.53 2.39
CA TYR A 17 -11.28 2.32 3.02
C TYR A 17 -11.72 3.76 3.28
N TRP A 18 -12.21 4.45 2.25
CA TRP A 18 -12.70 5.82 2.32
C TRP A 18 -14.22 5.83 2.42
N ARG A 19 -14.74 6.52 3.44
CA ARG A 19 -16.17 6.80 3.61
C ARG A 19 -16.41 8.29 3.45
N HIS A 20 -17.64 8.63 3.11
CA HIS A 20 -18.08 10.01 3.03
C HIS A 20 -19.26 10.22 3.97
N THR A 21 -19.30 11.38 4.61
CA THR A 21 -20.49 11.82 5.36
C THR A 21 -21.52 12.41 4.40
N ARG A 22 -22.77 12.54 4.86
CA ARG A 22 -23.82 13.25 4.10
C ARG A 22 -23.48 14.72 3.80
N ARG A 23 -22.49 15.28 4.50
CA ARG A 23 -22.00 16.66 4.33
C ARG A 23 -20.81 16.75 3.36
N GLY A 24 -20.44 15.66 2.68
CA GLY A 24 -19.35 15.64 1.70
C GLY A 24 -17.95 15.50 2.30
N VAL A 25 -17.82 15.28 3.61
CA VAL A 25 -16.50 15.08 4.25
C VAL A 25 -16.03 13.64 4.07
N HIS A 26 -14.83 13.46 3.51
CA HIS A 26 -14.16 12.17 3.38
C HIS A 26 -13.41 11.81 4.67
N TYR A 27 -13.50 10.55 5.09
CA TYR A 27 -12.77 10.02 6.25
C TYR A 27 -12.42 8.55 6.05
N ILE A 28 -11.40 8.08 6.78
CA ILE A 28 -10.98 6.69 6.75
C ILE A 28 -11.90 5.87 7.65
N SER A 29 -12.42 4.77 7.11
CA SER A 29 -13.24 3.84 7.88
C SER A 29 -12.44 3.12 8.97
N ASP A 30 -13.13 2.48 9.91
CA ASP A 30 -12.46 1.64 10.91
C ASP A 30 -11.75 0.43 10.29
N GLU A 31 -12.24 -0.06 9.14
CA GLU A 31 -11.56 -1.11 8.37
C GLU A 31 -10.25 -0.59 7.75
N GLY A 32 -10.27 0.64 7.21
CA GLY A 32 -9.08 1.31 6.68
C GLY A 32 -8.04 1.60 7.75
N LYS A 33 -8.47 2.05 8.94
CA LYS A 33 -7.58 2.25 10.10
C LYS A 33 -6.92 0.94 10.53
N LYS A 34 -7.70 -0.14 10.67
CA LYS A 34 -7.15 -1.48 10.98
C LYS A 34 -6.15 -1.96 9.93
N TYR A 35 -6.37 -1.64 8.66
CA TYR A 35 -5.41 -1.95 7.62
C TYR A 35 -4.11 -1.14 7.77
N ARG A 36 -4.21 0.18 7.99
CA ARG A 36 -3.06 1.05 8.28
C ARG A 36 -2.26 0.55 9.48
N ASP A 37 -2.92 0.15 10.56
CA ASP A 37 -2.25 -0.37 11.76
C ASP A 37 -1.45 -1.65 11.45
N LYS A 38 -1.99 -2.55 10.62
CA LYS A 38 -1.27 -3.75 10.17
C LYS A 38 -0.05 -3.40 9.31
N VAL A 39 -0.21 -2.44 8.39
CA VAL A 39 0.92 -1.97 7.56
C VAL A 39 1.99 -1.32 8.45
N PHE A 40 1.60 -0.47 9.39
CA PHE A 40 2.52 0.13 10.36
C PHE A 40 3.28 -0.92 11.17
N LEU A 41 2.59 -1.95 11.68
CA LEU A 41 3.21 -3.06 12.41
C LEU A 41 4.20 -3.84 11.54
N SER A 42 3.89 -4.09 10.27
CA SER A 42 4.82 -4.74 9.32
C SER A 42 6.04 -3.86 9.00
N CYS A 43 5.89 -2.54 9.02
CA CYS A 43 7.00 -1.58 8.82
C CYS A 43 7.80 -1.30 10.11
N MET A 44 7.32 -1.76 11.27
CA MET A 44 7.95 -1.49 12.55
C MET A 44 9.34 -2.14 12.60
N GLY A 45 10.36 -1.32 12.90
CA GLY A 45 11.77 -1.76 12.94
C GLY A 45 12.57 -1.40 11.70
N TYR A 46 11.95 -0.83 10.67
CA TYR A 46 12.64 -0.27 9.50
C TYR A 46 12.69 1.25 9.60
N LEU A 47 13.79 1.83 9.12
CA LEU A 47 13.93 3.28 9.03
C LEU A 47 13.19 3.80 7.79
N PRO A 48 12.66 5.04 7.84
CA PRO A 48 12.12 5.70 6.67
C PRO A 48 13.17 5.83 5.57
N PHE A 49 12.73 5.76 4.31
CA PHE A 49 13.60 6.08 3.18
C PHE A 49 13.77 7.60 3.06
N GLU A 50 15.02 8.07 3.03
CA GLU A 50 15.33 9.49 2.85
C GLU A 50 15.39 9.88 1.38
N LYS A 51 15.79 8.93 0.52
CA LYS A 51 15.90 9.08 -0.93
C LYS A 51 14.61 8.65 -1.65
N PRO A 52 14.41 9.07 -2.91
CA PRO A 52 13.34 8.54 -3.75
C PRO A 52 13.40 7.01 -3.85
N VAL A 53 12.24 6.36 -3.90
CA VAL A 53 12.11 4.91 -3.85
C VAL A 53 11.33 4.39 -5.05
N SER A 54 11.85 3.37 -5.72
CA SER A 54 11.09 2.54 -6.65
C SER A 54 10.30 1.49 -5.87
N ILE A 55 8.99 1.43 -6.08
CA ILE A 55 8.09 0.49 -5.43
C ILE A 55 7.62 -0.54 -6.45
N SER A 56 7.88 -1.82 -6.17
CA SER A 56 7.34 -2.95 -6.93
C SER A 56 6.37 -3.74 -6.07
N VAL A 57 5.12 -3.85 -6.53
CA VAL A 57 4.03 -4.53 -5.82
C VAL A 57 3.66 -5.82 -6.54
N GLU A 58 3.82 -6.94 -5.85
CA GLU A 58 3.31 -8.25 -6.25
C GLU A 58 1.97 -8.49 -5.56
N VAL A 59 0.92 -8.71 -6.34
CA VAL A 59 -0.46 -8.87 -5.85
C VAL A 59 -0.91 -10.31 -5.99
N TYR A 60 -1.26 -10.91 -4.85
CA TYR A 60 -1.90 -12.22 -4.75
C TYR A 60 -3.37 -11.99 -4.40
N PHE A 61 -4.26 -12.20 -5.38
CA PHE A 61 -5.67 -11.87 -5.23
C PHE A 61 -6.40 -12.89 -4.35
N PRO A 62 -7.39 -12.48 -3.54
CA PRO A 62 -8.19 -13.41 -2.74
C PRO A 62 -9.18 -14.22 -3.57
N ASP A 63 -9.52 -13.74 -4.77
CA ASP A 63 -10.48 -14.35 -5.69
C ASP A 63 -10.14 -14.03 -7.15
N LYS A 64 -10.88 -14.65 -8.10
CA LYS A 64 -10.72 -14.43 -9.55
C LYS A 64 -11.49 -13.21 -10.07
N ARG A 65 -11.98 -12.31 -9.21
CA ARG A 65 -12.75 -11.14 -9.67
C ARG A 65 -11.82 -10.16 -10.37
N LYS A 66 -12.32 -9.50 -11.41
CA LYS A 66 -11.62 -8.37 -12.02
C LYS A 66 -11.61 -7.22 -11.02
N ARG A 67 -10.42 -6.73 -10.70
CA ARG A 67 -10.19 -5.63 -9.76
C ARG A 67 -9.25 -4.63 -10.40
N ASP A 68 -9.47 -3.37 -10.09
CA ASP A 68 -8.61 -2.27 -10.51
C ASP A 68 -7.38 -2.20 -9.59
N LEU A 69 -6.19 -2.23 -10.19
CA LEU A 69 -4.91 -2.14 -9.48
C LEU A 69 -4.67 -0.73 -8.91
N ASP A 70 -5.15 0.31 -9.58
CA ASP A 70 -4.98 1.70 -9.10
C ASP A 70 -5.71 1.91 -7.78
N ASN A 71 -6.86 1.26 -7.61
CA ASN A 71 -7.58 1.28 -6.35
C ASN A 71 -6.79 0.61 -5.20
N LEU A 72 -6.05 -0.46 -5.48
CA LEU A 72 -5.16 -1.06 -4.49
C LEU A 72 -3.99 -0.11 -4.18
N GLY A 73 -3.43 0.54 -5.21
CA GLY A 73 -2.37 1.53 -5.09
C GLY A 73 -2.72 2.67 -4.14
N LYS A 74 -3.90 3.26 -4.30
CA LYS A 74 -4.38 4.35 -3.44
C LYS A 74 -4.42 3.97 -1.96
N VAL A 75 -4.86 2.75 -1.64
CA VAL A 75 -4.94 2.28 -0.25
C VAL A 75 -3.56 1.94 0.29
N LEU A 76 -2.71 1.31 -0.54
CA LEU A 76 -1.37 0.91 -0.18
C LEU A 76 -0.48 2.13 0.11
N LEU A 77 -0.35 3.05 -0.84
CA LEU A 77 0.55 4.21 -0.73
C LEU A 77 0.21 5.07 0.48
N ASP A 78 -1.08 5.39 0.65
CA ASP A 78 -1.57 6.13 1.82
C ASP A 78 -1.26 5.41 3.15
N SER A 79 -1.31 4.07 3.16
CA SER A 79 -0.92 3.28 4.33
C SER A 79 0.60 3.29 4.57
N LEU A 80 1.43 3.34 3.52
CA LEU A 80 2.88 3.41 3.61
C LEU A 80 3.35 4.78 4.11
N VAL A 81 2.74 5.87 3.62
CA VAL A 81 2.97 7.22 4.14
C VAL A 81 2.60 7.28 5.63
N GLN A 82 1.44 6.74 6.00
CA GLN A 82 1.05 6.71 7.41
C GLN A 82 1.94 5.78 8.26
N ALA A 83 2.50 4.73 7.66
CA ALA A 83 3.49 3.88 8.31
C ALA A 83 4.85 4.56 8.49
N LYS A 84 5.04 5.77 7.91
CA LYS A 84 6.29 6.54 7.89
C LYS A 84 7.46 5.81 7.24
N ILE A 85 7.20 4.86 6.35
CA ILE A 85 8.28 4.20 5.60
C ILE A 85 8.71 5.06 4.40
N ILE A 86 7.75 5.77 3.79
CA ILE A 86 7.98 6.82 2.79
C ILE A 86 7.45 8.14 3.36
N GLU A 87 8.09 9.24 3.00
CA GLU A 87 7.68 10.57 3.44
C GLU A 87 6.38 11.03 2.77
N ASP A 88 6.25 10.74 1.47
CA ASP A 88 5.12 11.16 0.64
C ASP A 88 4.95 10.18 -0.53
N ASP A 89 3.75 10.13 -1.12
CA ASP A 89 3.44 9.31 -2.30
C ASP A 89 3.58 10.06 -3.63
N CYS A 90 4.12 11.29 -3.59
CA CYS A 90 4.35 12.12 -4.76
C CYS A 90 5.44 11.56 -5.69
N TRP A 91 5.41 11.97 -6.96
CA TRP A 91 6.33 11.50 -8.01
C TRP A 91 7.82 11.75 -7.70
N GLN A 92 8.15 12.70 -6.82
CA GLN A 92 9.53 12.96 -6.40
C GLN A 92 10.04 11.92 -5.40
N LYS A 93 9.15 11.36 -4.57
CA LYS A 93 9.47 10.36 -3.54
C LYS A 93 9.23 8.94 -4.04
N VAL A 94 8.21 8.75 -4.87
CA VAL A 94 7.90 7.47 -5.54
C VAL A 94 7.83 7.70 -7.05
N PRO A 95 8.99 7.85 -7.73
CA PRO A 95 9.02 8.08 -9.18
C PRO A 95 8.65 6.83 -9.99
N GLU A 96 8.78 5.64 -9.41
CA GLU A 96 8.47 4.38 -10.06
C GLU A 96 7.53 3.52 -9.20
N LEU A 97 6.39 3.14 -9.77
CA LEU A 97 5.45 2.19 -9.18
C LEU A 97 5.15 1.09 -10.19
N LYS A 98 5.51 -0.16 -9.86
CA LYS A 98 5.36 -1.33 -10.73
C LYS A 98 4.37 -2.31 -10.11
N TRP A 99 3.49 -2.88 -10.93
CA TRP A 99 2.51 -3.87 -10.49
C TRP A 99 2.75 -5.22 -11.17
N LYS A 100 2.66 -6.29 -10.39
CA LYS A 100 2.74 -7.67 -10.88
C LYS A 100 1.59 -8.49 -10.31
N ALA A 101 0.72 -8.99 -11.19
CA ALA A 101 -0.32 -9.92 -10.81
C ALA A 101 0.27 -11.34 -10.70
N MET A 102 0.32 -11.91 -9.50
CA MET A 102 0.96 -13.21 -9.25
C MET A 102 -0.01 -14.39 -9.30
N GLY A 103 -1.31 -14.15 -9.11
CA GLY A 103 -2.34 -15.19 -9.16
C GLY A 103 -3.36 -15.06 -8.04
N VAL A 104 -4.04 -16.17 -7.72
CA VAL A 104 -5.06 -16.23 -6.67
C VAL A 104 -4.56 -17.08 -5.51
N GLU A 105 -4.65 -16.54 -4.30
CA GLU A 105 -4.24 -17.18 -3.05
C GLU A 105 -5.35 -17.01 -1.99
N LYS A 106 -5.51 -17.99 -1.11
CA LYS A 106 -6.52 -17.92 -0.04
C LYS A 106 -6.22 -16.70 0.86
N CYS A 107 -7.24 -15.89 1.14
CA CYS A 107 -7.17 -14.61 1.86
C CYS A 107 -6.48 -13.45 1.11
N GLY A 108 -5.67 -13.73 0.09
CA GLY A 108 -4.91 -12.73 -0.66
C GLY A 108 -3.83 -12.04 0.19
N ARG A 109 -2.83 -11.47 -0.50
CA ARG A 109 -1.76 -10.69 0.11
C ARG A 109 -1.08 -9.81 -0.91
N ILE A 110 -0.25 -8.89 -0.44
CA ILE A 110 0.61 -8.08 -1.30
C ILE A 110 2.04 -8.14 -0.76
N VAL A 111 3.00 -8.26 -1.67
CA VAL A 111 4.42 -8.17 -1.35
C VAL A 111 4.95 -6.91 -2.00
N VAL A 112 5.56 -6.04 -1.20
CA VAL A 112 6.05 -4.74 -1.63
C VAL A 112 7.55 -4.73 -1.50
N LYS A 113 8.21 -4.45 -2.62
CA LYS A 113 9.66 -4.31 -2.72
C LYS A 113 9.97 -2.84 -2.92
N PHE A 114 10.81 -2.32 -2.04
CA PHE A 114 11.31 -0.96 -2.05
C PHE A 114 12.77 -1.00 -2.49
N GLU A 115 13.14 -0.14 -3.43
CA GLU A 115 14.52 0.04 -3.89
C GLU A 115 14.84 1.53 -3.86
N GLU A 116 15.80 1.93 -3.01
CA GLU A 116 16.28 3.32 -3.01
C GLU A 116 16.97 3.65 -4.34
N LEU A 117 16.55 4.77 -4.92
CA LEU A 117 17.17 5.37 -6.08
C LEU A 117 18.29 6.31 -5.62
N GLU A 118 19.30 6.49 -6.47
CA GLU A 118 20.50 7.27 -6.13
C GLU A 118 20.26 8.78 -6.06
#